data_AF-A0A2T4AVG0-F1
#
_entry.id   AF-A0A2T4AVG0-F1
#
_cell.length_a   1.000
_cell.length_b   1.000
_cell.length_c   1.000
_cell.angle_alpha   90.00
_cell.angle_beta   90.00
_cell.angle_gamma   90.00
#
_symmetry.space_group_name_H-M   'P 1'
#
loop_
_entity.id
_entity.type
_entity.pdbx_description
1 polymer ?
#
loop_
_entity_poly.entity_id
_entity_poly.type
_entity_poly.pdbx_seq_one_letter_code
_entity_poly.pdbx_strand_id
1 'polypeptide(L)'
;LAQRIVEGISLVSRDNEEQPWWHATEPHGTQMATLICSINPFCELYVVKVAESNASGITGHNAIDWARTKGVDIISLSLVTFSDPNKDMAAAIQAAKRDDIVITCSTADEGSIVARSVGEKKNDSVLSIAACDKWGNLLPQSQKTGFTYQFIGHNVHVGQVPYLESAESIEGSSVSTAVAAGMASLILACARIS
;
A
#
# COMPACT_ATOMS: atom_id res chain seq x y z
N LEU A 1 4.87 15.99 -3.78
CA LEU A 1 4.48 15.11 -2.66
C LEU A 1 4.05 15.89 -1.41
N ALA A 2 4.93 16.67 -0.77
CA ALA A 2 4.64 17.30 0.54
C ALA A 2 3.33 18.12 0.61
N GLN A 3 2.97 18.84 -0.46
CA GLN A 3 1.73 19.62 -0.54
C GLN A 3 0.44 18.77 -0.62
N ARG A 4 0.56 17.44 -0.74
CA ARG A 4 -0.58 16.51 -0.82
C ARG A 4 -0.82 15.75 0.47
N ILE A 5 0.12 15.82 1.40
CA ILE A 5 -0.02 15.15 2.69
C ILE A 5 -0.87 16.04 3.58
N VAL A 6 -2.01 15.53 4.02
CA VAL A 6 -2.94 16.25 4.92
C VAL A 6 -2.58 15.99 6.37
N GLU A 7 -2.41 14.73 6.72
CA GLU A 7 -2.13 14.29 8.09
C GLU A 7 -1.40 12.94 8.06
N GLY A 8 -0.79 12.57 9.19
CA GLY A 8 -0.29 11.22 9.38
C GLY A 8 -0.21 10.83 10.84
N ILE A 9 0.03 9.54 11.07
CA ILE A 9 0.28 8.96 12.38
C ILE A 9 1.40 7.94 12.27
N SER A 10 2.18 7.81 13.33
CA SER A 10 3.13 6.72 13.47
C SER A 10 2.61 5.73 14.47
N LEU A 11 2.56 4.46 14.06
CA LEU A 11 2.28 3.33 14.94
C LEU A 11 3.57 2.60 15.32
N VAL A 12 4.73 3.17 14.94
CA VAL A 12 6.05 2.64 15.25
C VAL A 12 6.64 3.36 16.45
N SER A 13 7.03 2.58 17.46
CA SER A 13 7.88 3.04 18.56
C SER A 13 9.22 2.33 18.48
N ARG A 14 10.30 3.08 18.73
CA ARG A 14 11.67 2.56 18.81
C ARG A 14 12.24 3.02 20.15
N ASP A 15 12.77 2.09 20.94
CA ASP A 15 13.39 2.39 22.23
C ASP A 15 12.47 3.20 23.19
N ASN A 16 11.16 2.95 23.15
CA ASN A 16 10.10 3.70 23.84
C ASN A 16 9.92 5.17 23.40
N GLU A 17 10.52 5.57 22.28
CA GLU A 17 10.28 6.88 21.66
C GLU A 17 9.36 6.74 20.45
N GLU A 18 8.38 7.65 20.34
CA GLU A 18 7.53 7.75 19.18
C GLU A 18 8.34 8.23 17.97
N GLN A 19 8.26 7.49 16.87
CA GLN A 19 8.93 7.90 15.64
C GLN A 19 8.03 8.85 14.85
N PRO A 20 8.54 9.99 14.33
CA PRO A 20 7.72 10.88 13.52
C PRO A 20 7.28 10.19 12.23
N TRP A 21 6.00 10.34 11.88
CA TRP A 21 5.41 9.71 10.69
C TRP A 21 5.93 10.33 9.38
N TRP A 22 6.35 11.59 9.41
CA TRP A 22 6.92 12.29 8.26
C TRP A 22 8.40 11.96 8.02
N HIS A 23 9.07 11.30 8.97
CA HIS A 23 10.46 10.90 8.84
C HIS A 23 10.54 9.48 8.28
N ALA A 24 10.87 9.38 6.99
CA ALA A 24 11.12 8.11 6.32
C ALA A 24 12.57 7.66 6.56
N THR A 25 12.75 6.48 7.13
CA THR A 25 14.06 5.81 7.25
C THR A 25 14.40 4.98 6.00
N GLU A 26 13.39 4.65 5.19
CA GLU A 26 13.52 3.93 3.92
C GLU A 26 12.73 4.65 2.81
N PRO A 27 13.23 4.63 1.56
CA PRO A 27 12.60 5.35 0.45
C PRO A 27 11.28 4.72 -0.02
N HIS A 28 11.03 3.45 0.30
CA HIS A 28 9.93 2.66 -0.27
C HIS A 28 8.57 3.34 -0.14
N GLY A 29 8.18 3.75 1.08
CA GLY A 29 6.89 4.42 1.31
C GLY A 29 6.76 5.75 0.57
N THR A 30 7.84 6.54 0.53
CA THR A 30 7.90 7.80 -0.21
C THR A 30 7.77 7.59 -1.71
N GLN A 31 8.37 6.54 -2.26
CA GLN A 31 8.25 6.18 -3.67
C GLN A 31 6.82 5.74 -4.03
N MET A 32 6.15 4.96 -3.18
CA MET A 32 4.74 4.58 -3.39
C MET A 32 3.83 5.80 -3.39
N ALA A 33 4.01 6.70 -2.42
CA ALA A 33 3.24 7.93 -2.33
C ALA A 33 3.48 8.85 -3.54
N THR A 34 4.71 8.88 -4.05
CA THR A 34 5.07 9.61 -5.27
C THR A 34 4.35 9.04 -6.50
N LEU A 35 4.28 7.71 -6.64
CA LEU A 35 3.55 7.05 -7.72
C LEU A 35 2.05 7.39 -7.70
N ILE A 36 1.42 7.30 -6.52
CA ILE A 36 -0.01 7.62 -6.34
C ILE A 36 -0.27 9.07 -6.79
N CYS A 37 0.52 10.03 -6.30
CA CYS A 37 0.38 11.43 -6.69
C CYS A 37 0.72 11.70 -8.17
N SER A 38 1.55 10.87 -8.80
CA SER A 38 1.86 11.02 -10.22
C SER A 38 0.68 10.62 -11.11
N ILE A 39 -0.15 9.67 -10.65
CA ILE A 39 -1.35 9.23 -11.36
C ILE A 39 -2.53 10.16 -11.08
N ASN A 40 -2.78 10.49 -9.80
CA ASN A 40 -3.77 11.50 -9.42
C ASN A 40 -3.07 12.66 -8.70
N PRO A 41 -2.72 13.76 -9.40
CA PRO A 41 -2.05 14.90 -8.79
C PRO A 41 -2.95 15.72 -7.86
N PHE A 42 -4.24 15.41 -7.74
CA PHE A 42 -5.19 16.10 -6.86
C PHE A 42 -5.63 15.25 -5.66
N CYS A 43 -5.05 14.05 -5.47
CA CYS A 43 -5.35 13.26 -4.29
C CYS A 43 -4.77 13.89 -3.02
N GLU A 44 -5.46 13.64 -1.91
CA GLU A 44 -4.98 13.90 -0.57
C GLU A 44 -4.42 12.61 0.02
N LEU A 45 -3.25 12.71 0.67
CA LEU A 45 -2.57 11.60 1.29
C LEU A 45 -2.65 11.68 2.80
N TYR A 46 -3.07 10.58 3.41
CA TYR A 46 -2.98 10.33 4.84
C TYR A 46 -1.92 9.26 5.08
N VAL A 47 -0.86 9.61 5.80
CA VAL A 47 0.33 8.75 5.92
C VAL A 47 0.30 7.99 7.24
N VAL A 48 0.27 6.65 7.16
CA VAL A 48 0.38 5.79 8.34
C VAL A 48 1.71 5.05 8.31
N LYS A 49 2.58 5.33 9.28
CA LYS A 49 3.85 4.62 9.44
C LYS A 49 3.62 3.38 10.30
N VAL A 50 3.80 2.20 9.71
CA VAL A 50 3.49 0.89 10.34
C VAL A 50 4.69 -0.02 10.53
N ALA A 51 5.86 0.32 9.99
CA ALA A 51 7.08 -0.45 10.17
C ALA A 51 8.33 0.42 9.98
N GLU A 52 9.43 0.02 10.61
CA GLU A 52 10.79 0.39 10.27
C GLU A 52 11.60 -0.90 10.07
N SER A 53 12.36 -1.01 8.96
CA SER A 53 13.37 -2.03 8.66
C SER A 53 13.15 -3.43 9.27
N ASN A 54 12.61 -4.38 8.48
CA ASN A 54 12.50 -5.82 8.80
C ASN A 54 11.87 -6.18 10.17
N ALA A 55 11.39 -5.22 10.95
CA ALA A 55 10.77 -5.43 12.23
C ALA A 55 9.32 -5.86 11.99
N SER A 56 9.13 -7.17 12.05
CA SER A 56 7.85 -7.82 12.23
C SER A 56 7.17 -7.29 13.50
N GLY A 57 5.91 -6.86 13.37
CA GLY A 57 5.01 -6.85 14.53
C GLY A 57 4.26 -5.56 14.87
N ILE A 58 3.71 -4.84 13.89
CA ILE A 58 2.60 -3.91 14.18
C ILE A 58 1.31 -4.42 13.56
N THR A 59 0.29 -4.42 14.39
CA THR A 59 -1.10 -4.74 14.09
C THR A 59 -1.67 -3.77 13.06
N GLY A 60 -1.52 -4.11 11.77
CA GLY A 60 -2.03 -3.29 10.67
C GLY A 60 -3.54 -2.98 10.74
N HIS A 61 -4.31 -3.64 11.63
CA HIS A 61 -5.69 -3.25 11.93
C HIS A 61 -5.80 -1.82 12.49
N ASN A 62 -4.87 -1.39 13.36
CA ASN A 62 -4.88 -0.02 13.92
C ASN A 62 -4.68 1.04 12.83
N ALA A 63 -3.90 0.71 11.80
CA ALA A 63 -3.71 1.60 10.65
C ALA A 63 -4.99 1.75 9.84
N ILE A 64 -5.70 0.64 9.62
CA ILE A 64 -6.99 0.63 8.93
C ILE A 64 -8.03 1.42 9.74
N ASP A 65 -8.13 1.17 11.05
CA ASP A 65 -9.08 1.86 11.91
C ASP A 65 -8.81 3.36 11.97
N TRP A 66 -7.56 3.79 12.08
CA TRP A 66 -7.22 5.21 12.01
C TRP A 66 -7.61 5.82 10.66
N ALA A 67 -7.30 5.15 9.55
CA ALA A 67 -7.66 5.62 8.21
C ALA A 67 -9.19 5.77 8.05
N ARG A 68 -9.97 4.84 8.61
CA ARG A 68 -11.44 4.95 8.65
C ARG A 68 -11.91 6.19 9.40
N THR A 69 -11.30 6.54 10.54
CA THR A 69 -11.66 7.77 11.28
C THR A 69 -11.43 9.05 10.48
N LYS A 70 -10.55 9.01 9.47
CA LYS A 70 -10.27 10.13 8.56
C LYS A 70 -11.23 10.18 7.37
N GLY A 71 -12.08 9.17 7.17
CA GLY A 71 -13.02 9.12 6.05
C GLY A 71 -12.31 9.04 4.70
N VAL A 72 -11.19 8.31 4.62
CA VAL A 72 -10.46 8.14 3.36
C VAL A 72 -11.26 7.31 2.36
N ASP A 73 -11.04 7.57 1.06
CA ASP A 73 -11.68 6.81 -0.01
C ASP A 73 -10.99 5.46 -0.26
N ILE A 74 -9.66 5.44 -0.12
CA ILE A 74 -8.79 4.33 -0.52
C ILE A 74 -7.73 4.10 0.55
N ILE A 75 -7.50 2.83 0.91
CA ILE A 75 -6.36 2.39 1.72
C ILE A 75 -5.42 1.58 0.82
N SER A 76 -4.17 2.04 0.68
CA SER A 76 -3.13 1.36 -0.08
C SER A 76 -2.15 0.63 0.84
N LEU A 77 -2.15 -0.70 0.77
CA LEU A 77 -1.33 -1.59 1.59
C LEU A 77 -0.23 -2.25 0.74
N SER A 78 0.88 -1.55 0.56
CA SER A 78 2.09 -2.07 -0.09
C SER A 78 3.01 -2.76 0.94
N LEU A 79 2.45 -3.69 1.71
CA LEU A 79 3.16 -4.42 2.75
C LEU A 79 2.69 -5.87 2.80
N VAL A 80 3.64 -6.77 3.01
CA VAL A 80 3.37 -8.19 3.17
C VAL A 80 3.31 -8.47 4.67
N THR A 81 2.10 -8.67 5.21
CA THR A 81 1.95 -9.03 6.63
C THR A 81 2.35 -10.48 6.83
N PHE A 82 3.50 -10.71 7.47
CA PHE A 82 3.89 -12.03 7.97
C PHE A 82 3.19 -12.29 9.30
N SER A 83 1.97 -12.80 9.23
CA SER A 83 1.30 -13.64 10.25
C SER A 83 -0.14 -13.81 9.79
N ASP A 84 -0.70 -14.99 10.09
CA ASP A 84 -2.12 -15.33 9.92
C ASP A 84 -3.00 -14.09 10.20
N PRO A 85 -4.00 -13.74 9.37
CA PRO A 85 -4.86 -12.59 9.63
C PRO A 85 -5.46 -12.74 11.03
N ASN A 86 -4.87 -12.01 11.98
CA ASN A 86 -5.41 -11.90 13.32
C ASN A 86 -6.88 -11.46 13.15
N LYS A 87 -7.79 -12.00 13.97
CA LYS A 87 -9.24 -11.71 13.86
C LYS A 87 -9.51 -10.21 13.78
N ASP A 88 -8.68 -9.41 14.44
CA ASP A 88 -8.72 -7.95 14.45
C ASP A 88 -8.46 -7.34 13.06
N MET A 89 -7.50 -7.87 12.29
CA MET A 89 -7.23 -7.43 10.91
C MET A 89 -8.42 -7.72 9.99
N ALA A 90 -8.95 -8.94 10.08
CA ALA A 90 -10.14 -9.29 9.30
C ALA A 90 -11.34 -8.41 9.69
N ALA A 91 -11.53 -8.13 10.98
CA ALA A 91 -12.58 -7.24 11.47
C ALA A 91 -12.41 -5.80 10.97
N ALA A 92 -11.20 -5.24 11.02
CA ALA A 92 -10.91 -3.89 10.53
C ALA A 92 -11.14 -3.77 9.01
N ILE A 93 -10.73 -4.77 8.23
CA ILE A 93 -11.00 -4.83 6.78
C ILE A 93 -12.51 -4.87 6.50
N GLN A 94 -13.25 -5.70 7.23
CA GLN A 94 -14.71 -5.76 7.08
C GLN A 94 -15.37 -4.45 7.48
N ALA A 95 -14.86 -3.76 8.50
CA ALA A 95 -15.38 -2.47 8.93
C ALA A 95 -15.10 -1.38 7.89
N ALA A 96 -13.88 -1.31 7.34
CA ALA A 96 -13.54 -0.40 6.25
C ALA A 96 -14.40 -0.64 5.00
N LYS A 97 -14.68 -1.91 4.65
CA LYS A 97 -15.59 -2.24 3.55
C LYS A 97 -17.02 -1.72 3.79
N ARG A 98 -17.53 -1.81 5.03
CA ARG A 98 -18.86 -1.27 5.37
C ARG A 98 -18.92 0.25 5.31
N ASP A 99 -17.78 0.90 5.46
CA ASP A 99 -17.63 2.35 5.31
C ASP A 99 -17.36 2.74 3.83
N ASP A 100 -17.57 1.82 2.88
CA ASP A 100 -17.35 1.98 1.43
C ASP A 100 -15.91 2.38 1.04
N ILE A 101 -14.92 2.00 1.87
CA ILE A 101 -13.51 2.27 1.60
C ILE A 101 -12.89 1.17 0.74
N VAL A 102 -12.23 1.56 -0.36
CA VAL A 102 -11.52 0.63 -1.24
C VAL A 102 -10.17 0.26 -0.63
N ILE A 103 -9.89 -1.03 -0.46
CA ILE A 103 -8.59 -1.50 0.02
C ILE A 103 -7.85 -2.18 -1.13
N THR A 104 -6.69 -1.63 -1.50
CA THR A 104 -5.74 -2.28 -2.42
C THR A 104 -4.58 -2.85 -1.63
N CYS A 105 -4.18 -4.10 -1.91
CA CYS A 105 -3.10 -4.77 -1.17
C CYS A 105 -2.15 -5.52 -2.11
N SER A 106 -0.86 -5.44 -1.85
CA SER A 106 0.15 -6.21 -2.59
C SER A 106 0.03 -7.70 -2.31
N THR A 107 0.21 -8.52 -3.35
CA THR A 107 0.45 -9.96 -3.18
C THR A 107 1.85 -10.24 -2.64
N ALA A 108 2.03 -11.42 -2.04
CA ALA A 108 3.36 -11.90 -1.69
C ALA A 108 4.18 -12.17 -2.96
N ASP A 109 5.47 -11.85 -2.94
CA ASP A 109 6.39 -12.27 -3.99
C ASP A 109 6.92 -13.70 -3.65
N GLU A 110 6.90 -14.61 -4.64
CA GLU A 110 7.41 -16.00 -4.57
C GLU A 110 8.87 -15.99 -4.09
N GLY A 111 9.07 -16.57 -2.90
CA GLY A 111 10.33 -16.47 -2.12
C GLY A 111 10.09 -16.06 -0.67
N SER A 112 8.94 -15.43 -0.38
CA SER A 112 8.44 -15.18 0.96
C SER A 112 7.64 -16.40 1.47
N ILE A 113 8.35 -17.39 2.01
CA ILE A 113 7.88 -18.78 2.29
C ILE A 113 6.57 -18.91 3.11
N VAL A 114 6.01 -17.88 3.74
CA VAL A 114 4.78 -17.99 4.54
C VAL A 114 3.92 -16.72 4.52
N ALA A 115 4.03 -15.90 3.48
CA ALA A 115 3.24 -14.68 3.40
C ALA A 115 1.85 -14.96 2.83
N ARG A 116 0.91 -15.37 3.69
CA ARG A 116 -0.50 -15.22 3.32
C ARG A 116 -0.80 -13.74 3.23
N SER A 117 -0.72 -13.16 2.03
CA SER A 117 -1.30 -11.85 1.79
C SER A 117 -2.74 -11.90 2.29
N VAL A 118 -3.17 -10.84 2.96
CA VAL A 118 -4.54 -10.68 3.44
C VAL A 118 -5.59 -10.98 2.33
N GLY A 119 -5.19 -10.94 1.06
CA GLY A 119 -5.98 -11.30 -0.12
C GLY A 119 -5.73 -12.68 -0.77
N GLU A 120 -5.06 -13.65 -0.14
CA GLU A 120 -4.84 -14.99 -0.74
C GLU A 120 -6.12 -15.83 -0.89
N LYS A 121 -7.11 -15.62 -0.03
CA LYS A 121 -8.48 -16.06 -0.31
C LYS A 121 -9.12 -14.93 -1.08
N LYS A 122 -9.87 -15.27 -2.13
CA LYS A 122 -10.76 -14.35 -2.86
C LYS A 122 -11.71 -13.71 -1.83
N ASN A 123 -11.24 -12.63 -1.23
CA ASN A 123 -11.91 -11.91 -0.19
C ASN A 123 -12.44 -10.70 -0.92
N ASP A 124 -13.75 -10.66 -1.13
CA ASP A 124 -14.45 -9.58 -1.84
C ASP A 124 -14.26 -8.19 -1.18
N SER A 125 -13.45 -8.11 -0.12
CA SER A 125 -13.21 -6.91 0.69
C SER A 125 -11.85 -6.27 0.43
N VAL A 126 -10.94 -6.96 -0.28
CA VAL A 126 -9.61 -6.44 -0.58
C VAL A 126 -9.27 -6.74 -2.04
N LEU A 127 -8.84 -5.71 -2.77
CA LEU A 127 -8.33 -5.86 -4.13
C LEU A 127 -6.85 -6.24 -4.06
N SER A 128 -6.57 -7.53 -4.18
CA SER A 128 -5.19 -8.03 -4.21
C SER A 128 -4.54 -7.78 -5.58
N ILE A 129 -3.36 -7.16 -5.58
CA ILE A 129 -2.68 -6.67 -6.77
C ILE A 129 -1.35 -7.40 -6.98
N ALA A 130 -1.24 -8.10 -8.12
CA ALA A 130 -0.01 -8.71 -8.58
C ALA A 130 0.77 -7.77 -9.52
N ALA A 131 2.09 -7.96 -9.61
CA ALA A 131 2.93 -7.20 -10.51
C ALA A 131 3.13 -7.88 -11.86
N CYS A 132 3.01 -7.08 -12.93
CA CYS A 132 3.30 -7.50 -14.29
C CYS A 132 4.28 -6.54 -14.98
N ASP A 133 4.85 -7.02 -16.08
CA ASP A 133 5.62 -6.22 -17.00
C ASP A 133 4.72 -5.39 -17.93
N LYS A 134 5.34 -4.57 -18.79
CA LYS A 134 4.63 -3.72 -19.76
C LYS A 134 3.84 -4.50 -20.83
N TRP A 135 4.06 -5.80 -20.95
CA TRP A 135 3.33 -6.68 -21.88
C TRP A 135 2.20 -7.44 -21.16
N GLY A 136 2.04 -7.23 -19.85
CA GLY A 136 1.03 -7.91 -19.05
C GLY A 136 1.44 -9.30 -18.57
N ASN A 137 2.71 -9.71 -18.74
CA ASN A 137 3.18 -10.96 -18.15
C ASN A 137 3.49 -10.73 -16.67
N LEU A 138 3.04 -11.65 -15.82
CA LEU A 138 3.38 -11.61 -14.40
C LEU A 138 4.88 -11.67 -14.22
N LEU A 139 5.40 -10.87 -13.27
CA LEU A 139 6.80 -10.94 -12.91
C LEU A 139 7.17 -12.33 -12.38
N PRO A 140 8.41 -12.81 -12.59
CA PRO A 140 8.85 -14.10 -12.08
C PRO A 140 8.59 -14.27 -10.58
N GLN A 141 8.83 -13.22 -9.80
CA GLN A 141 8.57 -13.17 -8.37
C GLN A 141 7.11 -12.96 -7.99
N SER A 142 6.20 -12.56 -8.88
CA SER A 142 4.82 -12.32 -8.46
C SER A 142 4.02 -13.61 -8.29
N GLN A 143 3.12 -13.60 -7.30
CA GLN A 143 2.13 -14.65 -7.06
C GLN A 143 1.33 -14.97 -8.34
N LYS A 144 1.26 -16.25 -8.72
CA LYS A 144 0.65 -16.67 -10.00
C LYS A 144 -0.87 -16.81 -9.98
N THR A 145 -1.49 -16.99 -8.82
CA THR A 145 -2.93 -17.25 -8.68
C THR A 145 -3.49 -16.60 -7.43
N GLY A 146 -4.80 -16.34 -7.37
CA GLY A 146 -5.46 -15.81 -6.16
C GLY A 146 -5.37 -14.29 -5.98
N PHE A 147 -4.85 -13.55 -6.95
CA PHE A 147 -4.95 -12.08 -6.99
C PHE A 147 -6.24 -11.63 -7.68
N THR A 148 -6.66 -10.39 -7.41
CA THR A 148 -7.86 -9.80 -8.02
C THR A 148 -7.53 -9.10 -9.34
N TYR A 149 -6.45 -8.30 -9.35
CA TYR A 149 -5.99 -7.57 -10.52
C TYR A 149 -4.47 -7.64 -10.64
N GLN A 150 -3.96 -7.30 -11.82
CA GLN A 150 -2.53 -7.12 -12.06
C GLN A 150 -2.28 -5.74 -12.68
N PHE A 151 -1.20 -5.10 -12.24
CA PHE A 151 -0.78 -3.78 -12.71
C PHE A 151 0.70 -3.77 -13.01
N ILE A 152 1.12 -2.83 -13.86
CA ILE A 152 2.54 -2.65 -14.18
C ILE A 152 3.33 -2.40 -12.89
N GLY A 153 4.36 -3.23 -12.69
CA GLY A 153 5.23 -3.17 -11.53
C GLY A 153 6.67 -3.53 -11.87
N HIS A 154 7.04 -3.62 -13.15
CA HIS A 154 8.40 -3.89 -13.59
C HIS A 154 9.09 -2.61 -14.03
N ASN A 155 10.28 -2.32 -13.47
CA ASN A 155 11.15 -1.22 -13.85
C ASN A 155 10.40 0.13 -14.00
N VAL A 156 9.59 0.47 -13.00
CA VAL A 156 8.79 1.70 -12.99
C VAL A 156 9.63 2.85 -12.44
N HIS A 157 9.77 3.90 -13.22
CA HIS A 157 10.53 5.09 -12.85
C HIS A 157 9.77 5.94 -11.83
N VAL A 158 10.38 6.22 -10.69
CA VAL A 158 9.79 6.96 -9.56
C VAL A 158 10.63 8.14 -9.08
N GLY A 159 11.83 8.30 -9.67
CA GLY A 159 12.81 9.28 -9.23
C GLY A 159 13.47 8.90 -7.91
N GLN A 160 14.51 9.65 -7.55
CA GLN A 160 15.23 9.46 -6.30
C GLN A 160 14.56 10.23 -5.16
N VAL A 161 14.52 9.60 -3.98
CA VAL A 161 14.11 10.26 -2.74
C VAL A 161 15.31 11.08 -2.21
N PRO A 162 15.18 12.40 -2.04
CA PRO A 162 16.28 13.22 -1.54
C PRO A 162 16.76 12.72 -0.18
N TYR A 163 18.08 12.73 0.04
CA TYR A 163 18.73 12.36 1.30
C TYR A 163 18.56 10.88 1.74
N LEU A 164 18.01 10.01 0.88
CA LEU A 164 17.97 8.56 1.08
C LEU A 164 18.55 7.83 -0.13
N GLU A 165 19.31 6.78 0.11
CA GLU A 165 19.78 5.89 -0.96
C GLU A 165 18.56 5.20 -1.59
N SER A 166 18.28 5.53 -2.85
CA SER A 166 17.08 5.08 -3.54
C SER A 166 17.36 4.84 -5.02
N ALA A 167 16.80 3.75 -5.53
CA ALA A 167 16.84 3.45 -6.95
C ALA A 167 15.87 4.37 -7.71
N GLU A 168 16.30 4.81 -8.88
CA GLU A 168 15.52 5.67 -9.76
C GLU A 168 14.31 4.94 -10.39
N SER A 169 14.48 3.64 -10.60
CA SER A 169 13.41 2.71 -10.98
C SER A 169 13.27 1.60 -9.95
N ILE A 170 12.04 1.18 -9.72
CA ILE A 170 11.70 0.14 -8.76
C ILE A 170 10.77 -0.89 -9.39
N GLU A 171 10.70 -2.07 -8.76
CA GLU A 171 9.79 -3.14 -9.18
C GLU A 171 9.19 -3.91 -8.00
N GLY A 172 8.09 -4.60 -8.25
CA GLY A 172 7.42 -5.48 -7.28
C GLY A 172 5.92 -5.17 -7.12
N SER A 173 5.24 -6.03 -6.37
CA SER A 173 3.79 -5.93 -6.11
C SER A 173 3.41 -4.64 -5.35
N SER A 174 4.31 -4.08 -4.55
CA SER A 174 4.16 -2.76 -3.91
C SER A 174 3.94 -1.65 -4.95
N VAL A 175 4.74 -1.65 -6.03
CA VAL A 175 4.66 -0.67 -7.13
C VAL A 175 3.30 -0.78 -7.81
N SER A 176 2.91 -1.99 -8.18
CA SER A 176 1.61 -2.26 -8.81
C SER A 176 0.44 -1.84 -7.92
N THR A 177 0.55 -2.01 -6.61
CA THR A 177 -0.46 -1.60 -5.64
C THR A 177 -0.59 -0.07 -5.56
N ALA A 178 0.52 0.66 -5.56
CA ALA A 178 0.51 2.12 -5.61
C ALA A 178 -0.10 2.64 -6.92
N VAL A 179 0.22 1.98 -8.05
CA VAL A 179 -0.39 2.30 -9.34
C VAL A 179 -1.90 2.07 -9.33
N ALA A 180 -2.35 0.93 -8.79
CA ALA A 180 -3.76 0.61 -8.66
C ALA A 180 -4.51 1.62 -7.77
N ALA A 181 -3.92 2.01 -6.63
CA ALA A 181 -4.50 3.00 -5.72
C ALA A 181 -4.62 4.39 -6.37
N GLY A 182 -3.58 4.83 -7.08
CA GLY A 182 -3.62 6.09 -7.83
C GLY A 182 -4.70 6.08 -8.92
N MET A 183 -4.82 4.97 -9.66
CA MET A 183 -5.86 4.82 -10.69
C MET A 183 -7.27 4.79 -10.09
N ALA A 184 -7.48 4.06 -8.99
CA ALA A 184 -8.75 4.04 -8.28
C ALA A 184 -9.14 5.44 -7.80
N SER A 185 -8.18 6.21 -7.26
CA SER A 185 -8.40 7.60 -6.83
C SER A 185 -8.83 8.50 -7.98
N LEU A 186 -8.19 8.36 -9.15
CA LEU A 186 -8.56 9.11 -10.34
C LEU A 186 -9.96 8.73 -10.86
N ILE A 187 -10.30 7.43 -10.86
CA ILE A 187 -11.63 6.96 -11.26
C ILE A 187 -12.70 7.56 -10.35
N LEU A 188 -12.51 7.53 -9.03
CA LEU A 188 -13.44 8.12 -8.07
C LEU A 188 -13.58 9.63 -8.26
N ALA A 189 -12.47 10.34 -8.50
CA ALA A 189 -12.49 11.77 -8.80
C ALA A 189 -13.34 12.06 -10.05
N CYS A 190 -13.15 11.30 -11.14
CA CYS A 190 -13.96 11.44 -12.36
C CYS A 190 -15.44 11.13 -12.11
N ALA A 191 -15.75 10.07 -11.35
CA ALA A 191 -17.12 9.66 -11.06
C ALA A 191 -17.88 10.64 -10.13
N ARG A 192 -17.17 11.46 -9.35
CA ARG A 192 -17.77 12.52 -8.52
C ARG A 192 -18.10 13.79 -9.31
N ILE A 193 -17.47 13.96 -10.48
CA ILE A 193 -17.67 15.12 -11.36
C ILE A 193 -18.80 14.85 -12.36
N SER A 194 -19.04 13.58 -12.70
CA SER A 194 -20.14 13.14 -13.58
C SER A 194 -21.50 13.18 -12.88
#